data_AF-A0A537IFI1-F1
#
_entry.id   AF-A0A537IFI1-F1
#
_cell.length_a   1.000
_cell.length_b   1.000
_cell.length_c   1.000
_cell.angle_alpha   90.00
_cell.angle_beta   90.00
_cell.angle_gamma   90.00
#
_symmetry.space_group_name_H-M   'P 1'
#
loop_
_entity.id
_entity.type
_entity.pdbx_description
1 polymer ?
#
loop_
_entity_poly.entity_id
_entity_poly.type
_entity_poly.pdbx_seq_one_letter_code
_entity_poly.pdbx_strand_id
1 'polypeptide(L)'
;MAEPRSADALPLAPLVALVAAATLTVAPHALWLPWWVDATAAVLLVWRAALALRSRALPARWLLLLLTLASATGVFFSYRTIMGRDPGVTLLVLLLFLKLMETRERRDVFVVAFLVYFVALSNFFYSQSIPTAALMLLTVFITTATLVGFSAPQRPVMDDAKTAGRMLLQAGPVMLLLFFLFPRVQGPLWGMPQDAYTGMTGLSETMSPGSISGLSLSDS
;
A
#
# COMPACT_ATOMS: atom_id res chain seq x y z
N MET A 1 -47.21 6.18 -5.39
CA MET A 1 -46.14 6.66 -4.50
C MET A 1 -45.00 5.65 -4.61
N ALA A 2 -43.97 5.95 -5.40
CA ALA A 2 -42.79 5.10 -5.49
C ALA A 2 -41.90 5.45 -4.30
N GLU A 3 -41.59 4.46 -3.45
CA GLU A 3 -40.51 4.60 -2.47
C GLU A 3 -39.23 5.01 -3.21
N PRO A 4 -38.47 6.01 -2.73
CA PRO A 4 -37.15 6.27 -3.27
C PRO A 4 -36.30 5.03 -2.98
N ARG A 5 -35.93 4.30 -4.04
CA ARG A 5 -35.00 3.16 -3.96
C ARG A 5 -33.71 3.66 -3.31
N SER A 6 -33.53 3.37 -2.03
CA SER A 6 -32.28 3.45 -1.28
C SER A 6 -31.30 2.35 -1.74
N ALA A 7 -31.16 2.20 -3.05
CA ALA A 7 -30.26 1.24 -3.68
C ALA A 7 -28.83 1.79 -3.63
N ASP A 8 -27.94 1.03 -2.97
CA ASP A 8 -26.48 1.10 -3.09
C ASP A 8 -25.71 2.18 -2.30
N ALA A 9 -26.18 2.59 -1.12
CA ALA A 9 -25.26 3.21 -0.16
C ALA A 9 -24.32 2.14 0.43
N LEU A 10 -23.00 2.31 0.27
CA LEU A 10 -22.01 1.40 0.85
C LEU A 10 -22.14 1.39 2.39
N PRO A 11 -22.11 0.21 3.04
CA PRO A 11 -22.15 0.14 4.50
C PRO A 11 -20.98 0.91 5.14
N LEU A 12 -21.28 1.79 6.09
CA LEU A 12 -20.32 2.72 6.69
C LEU A 12 -19.22 2.01 7.49
N ALA A 13 -19.57 1.01 8.29
CA ALA A 13 -18.60 0.28 9.13
C ALA A 13 -17.47 -0.37 8.32
N PRO A 14 -17.74 -1.21 7.30
CA PRO A 14 -16.68 -1.79 6.49
C PRO A 14 -15.97 -0.76 5.60
N LEU A 15 -16.63 0.33 5.21
CA LEU A 15 -15.94 1.44 4.52
C LEU A 15 -14.90 2.10 5.43
N VAL A 16 -15.22 2.37 6.69
CA VAL A 16 -14.27 2.92 7.67
C VAL A 16 -13.12 1.96 7.93
N ALA A 17 -13.41 0.65 8.02
CA ALA A 17 -12.37 -0.37 8.14
C ALA A 17 -11.44 -0.42 6.91
N LEU A 18 -11.98 -0.22 5.69
CA LEU A 18 -11.17 -0.12 4.46
C LEU A 18 -10.24 1.09 4.49
N VAL A 19 -10.76 2.25 4.90
CA VAL A 19 -9.97 3.49 5.04
C VAL A 19 -8.87 3.28 6.07
N ALA A 20 -9.19 2.66 7.21
CA ALA A 20 -8.22 2.34 8.26
C ALA A 20 -7.13 1.36 7.76
N ALA A 21 -7.50 0.35 6.97
CA ALA A 21 -6.52 -0.56 6.37
C ALA A 21 -5.61 0.16 5.36
N ALA A 22 -6.17 1.05 4.55
CA ALA A 22 -5.39 1.86 3.61
C ALA A 22 -4.39 2.79 4.34
N THR A 23 -4.82 3.45 5.43
CA THR A 23 -3.92 4.32 6.22
C THR A 23 -2.84 3.52 6.93
N LEU A 24 -3.18 2.39 7.57
CA LEU A 24 -2.20 1.53 8.24
C LEU A 24 -1.15 0.98 7.27
N THR A 25 -1.55 0.63 6.05
CA THR A 25 -0.62 0.14 5.02
C THR A 25 0.39 1.20 4.58
N VAL A 26 -0.04 2.46 4.46
CA VAL A 26 0.80 3.55 3.95
C VAL A 26 1.64 4.19 5.05
N ALA A 27 1.24 4.09 6.32
CA ALA A 27 1.96 4.73 7.43
C ALA A 27 3.48 4.47 7.45
N PRO A 28 4.01 3.26 7.18
CA PRO A 28 5.45 3.04 7.16
C PRO A 28 6.14 3.64 5.92
N HIS A 29 5.41 3.84 4.81
CA HIS A 29 5.93 4.46 3.60
C HIS A 29 6.25 5.95 3.76
N ALA A 30 5.63 6.63 4.73
CA ALA A 30 5.90 8.04 5.03
C ALA A 30 7.38 8.31 5.43
N LEU A 31 8.12 7.26 5.80
CA LEU A 31 9.56 7.36 6.11
C LEU A 31 10.45 7.28 4.86
N TRP A 32 9.91 6.81 3.73
CA TRP A 32 10.69 6.49 2.52
C TRP A 32 10.25 7.31 1.31
N LEU A 33 8.99 7.75 1.27
CA LEU A 33 8.42 8.48 0.15
C LEU A 33 8.65 10.00 0.26
N PRO A 34 8.60 10.73 -0.87
CA PRO A 34 8.62 12.18 -0.87
C PRO A 34 7.44 12.73 -0.05
N TRP A 35 7.72 13.74 0.77
CA TRP A 35 6.74 14.37 1.67
C TRP A 35 5.45 14.84 0.98
N TRP A 36 5.52 15.20 -0.31
CA TRP A 36 4.36 15.65 -1.08
C TRP A 36 3.33 14.52 -1.30
N VAL A 37 3.78 13.26 -1.29
CA VAL A 37 2.92 12.07 -1.42
C VAL A 37 2.09 11.92 -0.16
N ASP A 38 2.73 12.01 1.01
CA ASP A 38 2.05 11.97 2.31
C ASP A 38 1.08 13.13 2.47
N ALA A 39 1.48 14.33 2.05
CA ALA A 39 0.60 15.50 2.03
C ALA A 39 -0.63 15.25 1.14
N THR A 40 -0.44 14.70 -0.06
CA THR A 40 -1.54 14.38 -0.99
C THR A 40 -2.46 13.31 -0.40
N ALA A 41 -1.90 12.24 0.16
CA ALA A 41 -2.65 11.19 0.86
C ALA A 41 -3.48 11.75 2.02
N ALA A 42 -2.87 12.57 2.87
CA ALA A 42 -3.55 13.21 4.00
C ALA A 42 -4.71 14.12 3.54
N VAL A 43 -4.50 14.93 2.50
CA VAL A 43 -5.56 15.78 1.92
C VAL A 43 -6.72 14.94 1.38
N LEU A 44 -6.43 13.87 0.64
CA LEU A 44 -7.46 12.98 0.09
C LEU A 44 -8.24 12.25 1.20
N LEU A 45 -7.56 11.84 2.28
CA LEU A 45 -8.20 11.23 3.45
C LEU A 45 -9.12 12.19 4.20
N VAL A 46 -8.63 13.40 4.47
CA VAL A 46 -9.44 14.45 5.12
C VAL A 46 -10.63 14.81 4.24
N TRP A 47 -10.44 14.89 2.92
CA TRP A 47 -11.53 15.11 1.98
C TRP A 47 -12.54 13.95 2.02
N ARG A 48 -12.08 12.69 2.06
CA ARG A 48 -12.98 11.53 2.22
C ARG A 48 -13.82 11.60 3.47
N ALA A 49 -13.17 11.88 4.59
CA ALA A 49 -13.83 12.00 5.89
C ALA A 49 -14.84 13.14 5.88
N ALA A 50 -14.47 14.31 5.33
CA ALA A 50 -15.37 15.46 5.22
C ALA A 50 -16.60 15.16 4.34
N LEU A 51 -16.43 14.44 3.23
CA LEU A 51 -17.55 14.01 2.38
C LEU A 51 -18.46 13.02 3.11
N ALA A 52 -17.89 12.07 3.84
CA ALA A 52 -18.64 11.09 4.63
C ALA A 52 -19.44 11.76 5.75
N LEU A 53 -18.82 12.66 6.52
CA LEU A 53 -19.47 13.40 7.61
C LEU A 53 -20.58 14.33 7.11
N ARG A 54 -20.39 14.95 5.94
CA ARG A 54 -21.38 15.87 5.35
C ARG A 54 -22.38 15.19 4.42
N SER A 55 -22.34 13.86 4.29
CA SER A 55 -23.17 13.07 3.35
C SER A 55 -23.19 13.66 1.92
N ARG A 56 -22.06 14.22 1.47
CA ARG A 56 -21.95 14.85 0.15
C ARG A 56 -21.57 13.82 -0.92
N ALA A 57 -22.01 14.08 -2.14
CA ALA A 57 -21.65 13.27 -3.30
C ALA A 57 -20.12 13.25 -3.50
N LEU A 58 -19.61 12.09 -3.94
CA LEU A 58 -18.21 11.92 -4.33
C LEU A 58 -17.83 12.84 -5.50
N PRO A 59 -16.56 13.26 -5.60
CA PRO A 59 -16.11 14.13 -6.68
C PRO A 59 -16.36 13.51 -8.06
N ALA A 60 -16.46 14.37 -9.08
CA ALA A 60 -16.65 13.95 -10.46
C ALA A 60 -15.45 13.13 -10.96
N ARG A 61 -15.71 12.08 -11.74
CA ARG A 61 -14.65 11.19 -12.26
C ARG A 61 -13.58 11.93 -13.06
N TRP A 62 -13.95 12.97 -13.81
CA TRP A 62 -13.00 13.76 -14.59
C TRP A 62 -11.99 14.52 -13.71
N LEU A 63 -12.42 15.00 -12.53
CA LEU A 63 -11.51 15.62 -11.57
C LEU A 63 -10.52 14.60 -11.00
N LEU A 64 -10.97 13.39 -10.70
CA LEU A 64 -10.09 12.31 -10.23
C LEU A 64 -9.10 11.87 -11.31
N LEU A 65 -9.52 11.81 -12.58
CA LEU A 65 -8.63 11.56 -13.70
C LEU A 65 -7.55 12.65 -13.80
N LEU A 66 -7.93 13.92 -13.69
CA LEU A 66 -6.98 15.04 -13.69
C LEU A 66 -5.97 14.92 -12.54
N LEU A 67 -6.44 14.62 -11.32
CA LEU A 67 -5.57 14.40 -10.16
C LEU A 67 -4.66 13.18 -10.32
N THR A 68 -5.13 12.14 -11.01
CA THR A 68 -4.33 10.94 -11.33
C THR A 68 -3.21 11.30 -12.31
N LEU A 69 -3.51 12.02 -13.39
CA LEU A 69 -2.50 12.48 -14.35
C LEU A 69 -1.50 13.43 -13.68
N ALA A 70 -1.99 14.36 -12.84
CA ALA A 70 -1.13 15.28 -12.09
C ALA A 70 -0.20 14.52 -11.14
N SER A 71 -0.73 13.55 -10.39
CA SER A 71 0.06 12.66 -9.52
C SER A 71 1.13 11.91 -10.30
N ALA A 72 0.77 11.29 -11.42
CA ALA A 72 1.73 10.56 -12.26
C ALA A 72 2.83 11.46 -12.83
N THR A 73 2.47 12.67 -13.22
CA THR A 73 3.42 13.69 -13.68
C THR A 73 4.34 14.15 -12.55
N GLY A 74 3.82 14.32 -11.34
CA GLY A 74 4.59 14.65 -10.14
C GLY A 74 5.61 13.56 -9.78
N VAL A 75 5.24 12.28 -9.93
CA VAL A 75 6.18 11.15 -9.79
C VAL A 75 7.27 11.22 -10.87
N PHE A 76 6.90 11.44 -12.13
CA PHE A 76 7.88 11.55 -13.21
C PHE A 76 8.88 12.69 -12.98
N PHE A 77 8.44 13.84 -12.47
CA PHE A 77 9.37 14.93 -12.14
C PHE A 77 10.24 14.63 -10.91
N SER A 78 9.72 13.90 -9.93
CA SER A 78 10.45 13.55 -8.71
C SER A 78 11.55 12.51 -8.97
N TYR A 79 11.23 11.47 -9.74
CA TYR A 79 12.12 10.32 -9.94
C TYR A 79 12.79 10.29 -11.31
N ARG A 80 12.37 11.14 -12.27
CA ARG A 80 12.80 11.12 -13.68
C ARG A 80 12.53 9.80 -14.42
N THR A 81 11.83 8.88 -13.78
CA THR A 81 11.39 7.59 -14.33
C THR A 81 10.05 7.20 -13.70
N ILE A 82 9.29 6.38 -14.40
CA ILE A 82 8.07 5.74 -13.90
C ILE A 82 8.35 4.28 -13.49
N MET A 83 9.46 3.71 -13.97
CA MET A 83 9.87 2.34 -13.73
C MET A 83 10.89 2.26 -12.60
N GLY A 84 10.71 1.27 -11.72
CA GLY A 84 11.56 1.03 -10.55
C GLY A 84 10.73 0.89 -9.27
N ARG A 85 11.39 0.43 -8.20
CA ARG A 85 10.75 0.21 -6.89
C ARG A 85 10.09 1.49 -6.37
N ASP A 86 10.86 2.55 -6.20
CA ASP A 86 10.39 3.77 -5.53
C ASP A 86 9.31 4.55 -6.31
N PRO A 87 9.46 4.83 -7.63
CA PRO A 87 8.39 5.46 -8.40
C PRO A 87 7.14 4.59 -8.50
N GLY A 88 7.30 3.25 -8.64
CA GLY A 88 6.19 2.32 -8.70
C GLY A 88 5.37 2.30 -7.41
N VAL A 89 6.04 2.20 -6.26
CA VAL A 89 5.40 2.25 -4.93
C VAL A 89 4.71 3.59 -4.72
N THR A 90 5.34 4.69 -5.10
CA THR A 90 4.73 6.03 -5.02
C THR A 90 3.42 6.10 -5.80
N LEU A 91 3.40 5.61 -7.04
CA LEU A 91 2.20 5.57 -7.86
C LEU A 91 1.11 4.70 -7.23
N LEU A 92 1.46 3.55 -6.67
CA LEU A 92 0.50 2.65 -6.01
C LEU A 92 -0.16 3.30 -4.80
N VAL A 93 0.63 4.02 -3.98
CA VAL A 93 0.11 4.78 -2.84
C VAL A 93 -0.85 5.88 -3.29
N LEU A 94 -0.48 6.65 -4.31
CA LEU A 94 -1.34 7.71 -4.86
C LEU A 94 -2.62 7.14 -5.49
N LEU A 95 -2.48 6.06 -6.26
CA LEU A 95 -3.61 5.34 -6.87
C LEU A 95 -4.55 4.77 -5.80
N LEU A 96 -4.03 4.27 -4.69
CA LEU A 96 -4.85 3.77 -3.58
C LEU A 96 -5.79 4.86 -3.06
N PHE A 97 -5.27 6.05 -2.71
CA PHE A 97 -6.11 7.13 -2.18
C PHE A 97 -7.02 7.78 -3.23
N LEU A 98 -6.56 7.88 -4.48
CA LEU A 98 -7.41 8.35 -5.58
C LEU A 98 -8.53 7.35 -5.88
N LYS A 99 -8.26 6.04 -5.86
CA LYS A 99 -9.27 5.00 -6.06
C LYS A 99 -10.28 4.97 -4.91
N LEU A 100 -9.83 5.27 -3.69
CA LEU A 100 -10.70 5.42 -2.52
C LEU A 100 -11.70 6.58 -2.66
N MET A 101 -11.34 7.65 -3.39
CA MET A 101 -12.25 8.74 -3.79
C MET A 101 -13.25 8.32 -4.87
N GLU A 102 -12.92 7.30 -5.65
CA GLU A 102 -13.77 6.80 -6.72
C GLU A 102 -14.74 5.70 -6.26
N THR A 103 -14.55 5.14 -5.05
CA THR A 103 -15.32 4.00 -4.55
C THR A 103 -16.80 4.33 -4.38
N ARG A 104 -17.60 3.93 -5.37
CA ARG A 104 -19.05 4.13 -5.42
C ARG A 104 -19.80 2.82 -5.27
N GLU A 105 -19.26 1.74 -5.83
CA GLU A 105 -19.91 0.45 -5.90
C GLU A 105 -19.10 -0.64 -5.21
N ARG A 106 -19.73 -1.79 -4.93
CA ARG A 106 -19.06 -2.94 -4.31
C ARG A 106 -17.86 -3.43 -5.12
N ARG A 107 -17.90 -3.35 -6.46
CA ARG A 107 -16.76 -3.70 -7.33
C ARG A 107 -15.52 -2.85 -7.04
N ASP A 108 -15.70 -1.57 -6.69
CA ASP A 108 -14.59 -0.66 -6.43
C ASP A 108 -13.90 -1.02 -5.12
N VAL A 109 -14.64 -1.55 -4.14
CA VAL A 109 -14.09 -2.02 -2.85
C VAL A 109 -13.06 -3.12 -3.08
N PHE A 110 -13.35 -4.09 -3.95
CA PHE A 110 -12.38 -5.15 -4.27
C PHE A 110 -11.11 -4.59 -4.89
N VAL A 111 -11.22 -3.61 -5.80
CA VAL A 111 -10.06 -2.95 -6.41
C VAL A 111 -9.22 -2.23 -5.34
N VAL A 112 -9.86 -1.49 -4.43
CA VAL A 112 -9.15 -0.82 -3.33
C VAL A 112 -8.50 -1.85 -2.40
N ALA A 113 -9.19 -2.94 -2.05
CA ALA A 113 -8.62 -3.99 -1.22
C ALA A 113 -7.38 -4.64 -1.86
N PHE A 114 -7.40 -4.89 -3.17
CA PHE A 114 -6.22 -5.38 -3.88
C PHE A 114 -5.08 -4.37 -3.88
N LEU A 115 -5.36 -3.07 -4.03
CA LEU A 115 -4.35 -2.02 -3.89
C LEU A 115 -3.76 -2.01 -2.48
N VAL A 116 -4.59 -2.16 -1.44
CA VAL A 116 -4.12 -2.26 -0.05
C VAL A 116 -3.19 -3.46 0.12
N TYR A 117 -3.56 -4.65 -0.36
CA TYR A 117 -2.68 -5.82 -0.30
C TYR A 117 -1.36 -5.62 -1.06
N PHE A 118 -1.41 -4.98 -2.22
CA PHE A 118 -0.23 -4.75 -3.03
C PHE A 118 0.73 -3.73 -2.38
N VAL A 119 0.19 -2.64 -1.83
CA VAL A 119 1.00 -1.67 -1.07
C VAL A 119 1.53 -2.30 0.22
N ALA A 120 0.74 -3.16 0.89
CA ALA A 120 1.21 -3.91 2.06
C ALA A 120 2.40 -4.83 1.72
N LEU A 121 2.36 -5.49 0.56
CA LEU A 121 3.50 -6.26 0.06
C LEU A 121 4.72 -5.37 -0.21
N SER A 122 4.50 -4.17 -0.76
CA SER A 122 5.60 -3.26 -1.09
C SER A 122 6.38 -2.75 0.13
N ASN A 123 5.79 -2.75 1.34
CA ASN A 123 6.52 -2.43 2.56
C ASN A 123 7.73 -3.35 2.77
N PHE A 124 7.62 -4.63 2.37
CA PHE A 124 8.71 -5.60 2.48
C PHE A 124 9.86 -5.36 1.50
N PHE A 125 9.70 -4.43 0.54
CA PHE A 125 10.81 -3.97 -0.30
C PHE A 125 11.72 -2.96 0.42
N TYR A 126 11.26 -2.37 1.53
CA TYR A 126 12.01 -1.39 2.33
C TYR A 126 12.44 -1.98 3.68
N SER A 127 11.55 -2.69 4.36
CA SER A 127 11.81 -3.25 5.69
C SER A 127 11.24 -4.65 5.84
N GLN A 128 12.12 -5.59 6.20
CA GLN A 128 11.76 -6.97 6.56
C GLN A 128 11.71 -7.17 8.09
N SER A 129 11.53 -6.09 8.85
CA SER A 129 11.50 -6.13 10.31
C SER A 129 10.25 -6.80 10.85
N ILE A 130 10.34 -7.38 12.06
CA ILE A 130 9.20 -8.00 12.75
C ILE A 130 8.04 -7.00 12.97
N PRO A 131 8.27 -5.74 13.40
CA PRO A 131 7.19 -4.76 13.53
C PRO A 131 6.45 -4.48 12.23
N THR A 132 7.16 -4.32 11.10
CA THR A 132 6.55 -4.15 9.78
C THR A 132 5.69 -5.37 9.43
N ALA A 133 6.20 -6.59 9.64
CA ALA A 133 5.45 -7.81 9.38
C ALA A 133 4.16 -7.90 10.22
N ALA A 134 4.21 -7.57 11.51
CA ALA A 134 3.04 -7.56 12.38
C ALA A 134 1.99 -6.55 11.93
N LEU A 135 2.41 -5.34 11.55
CA LEU A 135 1.51 -4.30 11.03
C LEU A 135 0.87 -4.71 9.70
N MET A 136 1.65 -5.31 8.78
CA MET A 136 1.12 -5.81 7.51
C MET A 136 0.15 -6.96 7.71
N LEU A 137 0.42 -7.88 8.64
CA LEU A 137 -0.50 -8.97 8.98
C LEU A 137 -1.83 -8.43 9.55
N LEU A 138 -1.76 -7.45 10.46
CA LEU A 138 -2.94 -6.75 10.96
C LEU A 138 -3.73 -6.09 9.83
N THR A 139 -3.02 -5.46 8.89
CA THR A 139 -3.68 -4.79 7.77
C THR A 139 -4.35 -5.77 6.81
N VAL A 140 -3.70 -6.91 6.54
CA VAL A 140 -4.29 -8.01 5.75
C VAL A 140 -5.54 -8.54 6.46
N PHE A 141 -5.49 -8.71 7.78
CA PHE A 141 -6.64 -9.13 8.57
C PHE A 141 -7.82 -8.16 8.47
N ILE A 142 -7.58 -6.85 8.68
CA ILE A 142 -8.63 -5.82 8.59
C ILE A 142 -9.23 -5.77 7.18
N THR A 143 -8.38 -5.82 6.15
CA THR A 143 -8.83 -5.81 4.74
C THR A 143 -9.67 -7.04 4.41
N THR A 144 -9.27 -8.22 4.89
CA THR A 144 -10.02 -9.47 4.70
C THR A 144 -11.36 -9.42 5.42
N ALA A 145 -11.39 -8.98 6.68
CA ALA A 145 -12.63 -8.79 7.44
C ALA A 145 -13.58 -7.80 6.75
N THR A 146 -13.03 -6.72 6.19
CA THR A 146 -13.77 -5.74 5.41
C THR A 146 -14.42 -6.37 4.18
N LEU A 147 -13.69 -7.17 3.40
CA LEU A 147 -14.23 -7.88 2.24
C LEU A 147 -15.34 -8.87 2.61
N VAL A 148 -15.20 -9.56 3.75
CA VAL A 148 -16.25 -10.43 4.29
C VAL A 148 -17.50 -9.62 4.62
N GLY A 149 -17.36 -8.49 5.33
CA GLY A 149 -18.48 -7.62 5.69
C GLY A 149 -19.20 -7.01 4.48
N PHE A 150 -18.48 -6.66 3.41
CA PHE A 150 -19.10 -6.22 2.15
C PHE A 150 -19.84 -7.36 1.41
N SER A 151 -19.41 -8.61 1.61
CA SER A 151 -20.06 -9.79 1.04
C SER A 151 -21.30 -10.21 1.83
N ALA A 152 -21.35 -9.94 3.14
CA ALA A 152 -22.46 -10.27 4.02
C ALA A 152 -22.88 -9.08 4.95
N PRO A 153 -23.53 -8.03 4.41
CA PRO A 153 -23.71 -6.75 5.08
C PRO A 153 -24.53 -6.76 6.38
N GLN A 154 -25.34 -7.78 6.63
CA GLN A 154 -26.17 -7.87 7.84
C GLN A 154 -25.46 -8.55 9.04
N ARG A 155 -24.24 -9.04 8.86
CA ARG A 155 -23.51 -9.73 9.93
C ARG A 155 -22.84 -8.73 10.89
N PRO A 156 -22.69 -9.08 12.17
CA PRO A 156 -21.92 -8.26 13.10
C PRO A 156 -20.43 -8.32 12.74
N VAL A 157 -19.74 -7.19 12.88
CA VAL A 157 -18.31 -7.03 12.54
C VAL A 157 -17.42 -8.09 13.19
N MET A 158 -17.78 -8.53 14.40
CA MET A 158 -17.05 -9.59 15.11
C MET A 158 -17.09 -10.94 14.38
N ASP A 159 -18.21 -11.27 13.75
CA ASP A 159 -18.33 -12.52 13.00
C ASP A 159 -17.62 -12.45 11.65
N ASP A 160 -17.54 -11.26 11.05
CA ASP A 160 -16.71 -11.02 9.87
C ASP A 160 -15.22 -11.19 10.20
N ALA A 161 -14.78 -10.65 11.35
CA ALA A 161 -13.43 -10.81 11.87
C ALA A 161 -13.09 -12.28 12.17
N LYS A 162 -14.02 -13.05 12.76
CA LYS A 162 -13.83 -14.51 12.95
C LYS A 162 -13.70 -15.25 11.63
N THR A 163 -14.54 -14.93 10.64
CA THR A 163 -14.45 -15.53 9.30
C THR A 163 -13.11 -15.22 8.65
N ALA A 164 -12.67 -13.96 8.66
CA ALA A 164 -11.37 -13.56 8.14
C ALA A 164 -10.21 -14.26 8.87
N GLY A 165 -10.28 -14.35 10.19
CA GLY A 165 -9.29 -15.09 10.99
C GLY A 165 -9.21 -16.56 10.62
N ARG A 166 -10.34 -17.24 10.39
CA ARG A 166 -10.36 -18.63 9.91
C ARG A 166 -9.74 -18.77 8.52
N MET A 167 -10.05 -17.86 7.60
CA MET A 167 -9.45 -17.88 6.25
C MET A 167 -7.94 -17.70 6.31
N LEU A 168 -7.44 -16.78 7.13
CA LEU A 168 -6.00 -16.54 7.29
C LEU A 168 -5.30 -17.69 8.01
N LEU A 169 -5.93 -18.31 9.00
CA LEU A 169 -5.40 -19.53 9.64
C LEU A 169 -5.30 -20.68 8.64
N GLN A 170 -6.29 -20.86 7.78
CA GLN A 170 -6.25 -21.86 6.69
C GLN A 170 -5.20 -21.53 5.62
N ALA A 171 -4.93 -20.24 5.39
CA ALA A 171 -3.85 -19.81 4.50
C ALA A 171 -2.45 -20.08 5.09
N GLY A 172 -2.31 -20.16 6.42
CA GLY A 172 -1.05 -20.43 7.12
C GLY A 172 -0.33 -21.70 6.66
N PRO A 173 -0.99 -22.88 6.62
CA PRO A 173 -0.39 -24.10 6.08
C PRO A 173 0.08 -23.97 4.62
N VAL A 174 -0.69 -23.28 3.78
CA VAL A 174 -0.32 -23.04 2.37
C VAL A 174 0.91 -22.12 2.30
N MET A 175 0.95 -21.08 3.13
CA MET A 175 2.10 -20.19 3.26
C MET A 175 3.36 -20.95 3.68
N LEU A 176 3.26 -21.85 4.68
CA LEU A 176 4.39 -22.66 5.13
C LEU A 176 4.87 -23.61 4.03
N LEU A 177 3.94 -24.27 3.34
CA LEU A 177 4.25 -25.15 2.23
C LEU A 177 4.98 -24.40 1.12
N LEU A 178 4.50 -23.22 0.73
CA LEU A 178 5.18 -22.36 -0.25
C LEU A 178 6.54 -21.88 0.28
N PHE A 179 6.64 -21.51 1.56
CA PHE A 179 7.89 -21.05 2.15
C PHE A 179 9.01 -22.10 2.13
N PHE A 180 8.67 -23.38 2.34
CA PHE A 180 9.65 -24.47 2.32
C PHE A 180 9.93 -25.00 0.91
N LEU A 181 8.92 -25.01 0.03
CA LEU A 181 9.07 -25.56 -1.32
C LEU A 181 9.60 -24.55 -2.34
N PHE A 182 9.38 -23.26 -2.15
CA PHE A 182 9.81 -22.24 -3.11
C PHE A 182 11.22 -21.75 -2.80
N PRO A 183 12.15 -21.77 -3.76
CA PRO A 183 13.50 -21.25 -3.55
C PRO A 183 13.43 -19.75 -3.27
N ARG A 184 14.13 -19.30 -2.23
CA ARG A 184 14.22 -17.87 -1.90
C ARG A 184 15.09 -17.20 -2.96
N VAL A 185 14.46 -16.55 -3.92
CA VAL A 185 15.16 -15.76 -4.94
C VAL A 185 15.89 -14.63 -4.24
N GLN A 186 17.22 -14.64 -4.30
CA GLN A 186 18.06 -13.59 -3.74
C GLN A 186 18.15 -12.44 -4.75
N GLY A 187 17.70 -11.25 -4.35
CA GLY A 187 17.78 -10.03 -5.15
C GLY A 187 16.41 -9.47 -5.57
N PRO A 188 16.31 -8.15 -5.77
CA PRO A 188 15.06 -7.51 -6.14
C PRO A 188 14.67 -7.86 -7.59
N LEU A 189 13.55 -8.57 -7.76
CA LEU A 189 12.97 -8.89 -9.10
C LEU A 189 12.56 -7.65 -9.92
N TRP A 190 12.51 -6.48 -9.29
CA TRP A 190 11.97 -5.23 -9.82
C TRP A 190 12.97 -4.05 -9.72
N GLY A 191 14.21 -4.32 -9.30
CA GLY A 191 15.26 -3.31 -9.25
C GLY A 191 15.82 -3.04 -10.65
N MET A 192 16.24 -1.81 -10.93
CA MET A 192 17.06 -1.57 -12.12
C MET A 192 18.42 -2.26 -11.93
N PRO A 193 19.18 -2.61 -12.98
CA PRO A 193 20.45 -3.33 -12.84
C PRO A 193 21.40 -2.67 -11.83
N GLN A 194 21.37 -1.34 -11.73
CA GLN A 194 22.12 -0.55 -10.74
C GLN A 194 21.72 -0.81 -9.27
N ASP A 195 20.46 -1.18 -8.98
CA ASP A 195 19.97 -1.50 -7.63
C ASP A 195 20.30 -2.94 -7.21
N ALA A 196 20.60 -3.82 -8.18
CA ALA A 196 20.98 -5.21 -7.93
C ALA A 196 22.38 -5.34 -7.32
N TYR A 197 23.25 -4.34 -7.51
CA TYR A 197 24.65 -4.34 -7.03
C TYR A 197 24.85 -3.58 -5.71
N THR A 198 23.88 -2.82 -5.23
CA THR A 198 24.01 -1.99 -4.01
C THR A 198 24.07 -2.80 -2.71
N GLY A 199 23.78 -4.11 -2.76
CA GLY A 199 23.89 -5.05 -1.63
C GLY A 199 25.13 -5.94 -1.66
N MET A 200 25.98 -5.85 -2.69
CA MET A 200 27.26 -6.55 -2.75
C MET A 200 28.37 -5.66 -2.17
N THR A 201 28.34 -5.42 -0.87
CA THR A 201 29.56 -4.97 -0.15
C THR A 201 30.44 -6.19 0.13
N GLY A 202 30.83 -6.89 -0.94
CA GLY A 202 32.00 -7.74 -0.97
C GLY A 202 33.10 -6.91 -1.62
N LEU A 203 34.24 -6.80 -0.95
CA LEU A 203 35.46 -6.11 -1.40
C LEU A 203 35.54 -5.93 -2.92
N SER A 204 35.59 -4.67 -3.37
CA SER A 204 35.97 -4.34 -4.73
C SER A 204 37.34 -4.95 -5.04
N GLU A 205 37.38 -6.01 -5.86
CA GLU A 205 38.59 -6.68 -6.38
C GLU A 205 39.37 -5.84 -7.41
N THR A 206 39.18 -4.52 -7.42
CA THR A 206 40.06 -3.58 -8.12
C THR A 206 40.78 -2.72 -7.08
N MET A 207 41.82 -3.31 -6.49
CA MET A 207 42.85 -2.52 -5.83
C MET A 207 43.69 -1.80 -6.90
N SER A 208 43.41 -0.52 -7.11
CA SER A 208 44.41 0.37 -7.72
C SER A 208 45.47 0.69 -6.66
N PRO A 209 46.76 0.41 -6.90
CA PRO A 209 47.81 0.65 -5.91
C PRO A 209 47.93 2.17 -5.67
N GLY A 210 47.45 2.65 -4.51
CA GLY A 210 47.50 4.06 -4.14
C GLY A 210 46.48 4.56 -3.10
N SER A 211 45.47 3.76 -2.73
CA SER A 211 44.39 4.23 -1.83
C SER A 211 44.67 4.14 -0.32
N ILE A 212 45.90 3.76 0.10
CA ILE A 212 46.27 3.58 1.52
C ILE A 212 46.77 4.88 2.20
N SER A 213 46.86 6.01 1.50
CA SER A 213 47.43 7.24 2.08
C SER A 213 46.42 8.18 2.76
N GLY A 214 45.13 7.84 2.84
CA GLY A 214 44.09 8.75 3.34
C GLY A 214 43.57 8.52 4.76
N LEU A 215 43.91 7.41 5.42
CA LEU A 215 43.24 6.96 6.65
C LEU A 215 44.00 7.25 7.96
N SER A 216 44.97 8.17 7.94
CA SER A 216 45.82 8.49 9.10
C SER A 216 45.54 9.87 9.73
N LEU A 217 44.56 10.64 9.26
CA LEU A 217 44.39 12.05 9.68
C LEU A 217 43.03 12.39 10.32
N SER A 218 42.24 11.40 10.73
CA SER A 218 40.99 11.67 11.45
C SER A 218 40.98 10.93 12.79
N ASP A 219 41.87 11.35 13.68
CA ASP A 219 41.73 11.17 15.12
C ASP A 219 42.16 12.49 15.79
N SER A 220 41.17 13.36 16.03
CA SER A 220 41.22 14.51 16.94
C SER A 220 39.80 15.01 17.22
#